data_AF-A0A6A6DAG2-F1
#
_entry.id   AF-A0A6A6DAG2-F1
#
_cell.length_a   1.000
_cell.length_b   1.000
_cell.length_c   1.000
_cell.angle_alpha   90.00
_cell.angle_beta   90.00
_cell.angle_gamma   90.00
#
_symmetry.space_group_name_H-M   'P 1'
#
loop_
_entity.id
_entity.type
_entity.pdbx_description
1 polymer ?
#
loop_
_entity_poly.entity_id
_entity_poly.type
_entity_poly.pdbx_seq_one_letter_code
_entity_poly.pdbx_strand_id
1 'polypeptide(L)'
;MSLKPSHLQQNPWFYPVGNTPAVCLTQSLLPDQDASILLLGCGDIRNVLFTTYAGIGLGDRKLDFTCCNLEAEIIARNVIAFTLILDDDAGIHVQRLWNIYYHVLLDAESLSYLQAQAKKLVANTGSINEWHNGPYSSLIRFCDTTTFAKVVKL
;
A
#
# COMPACT_ATOMS: atom_id res chain seq x y z
N MET A 1 41.24 -14.48 -0.93
CA MET A 1 40.01 -13.92 -0.34
C MET A 1 39.55 -12.79 -1.25
N SER A 2 38.48 -13.00 -2.03
CA SER A 2 37.99 -12.00 -2.98
C SER A 2 37.16 -10.96 -2.23
N LEU A 3 37.69 -9.74 -2.13
CA LEU A 3 36.94 -8.60 -1.60
C LEU A 3 35.84 -8.25 -2.61
N LYS A 4 34.60 -8.63 -2.30
CA LYS A 4 33.45 -8.12 -3.05
C LYS A 4 33.34 -6.62 -2.73
N PRO A 5 33.22 -5.73 -3.72
CA PRO A 5 32.95 -4.34 -3.45
C PRO A 5 31.63 -4.25 -2.68
N SER A 6 31.68 -3.71 -1.47
CA SER A 6 30.50 -3.32 -0.72
C SER A 6 29.84 -2.18 -1.48
N HIS A 7 28.71 -2.47 -2.12
CA HIS A 7 27.85 -1.43 -2.67
C HIS A 7 27.40 -0.55 -1.49
N LEU A 8 27.95 0.66 -1.39
CA LEU A 8 27.33 1.71 -0.61
C LEU A 8 26.01 2.02 -1.32
N GLN A 9 24.93 1.37 -0.90
CA GLN A 9 23.60 1.76 -1.34
C GLN A 9 23.30 3.11 -0.70
N GLN A 10 23.72 4.18 -1.37
CA GLN A 10 23.28 5.53 -1.05
C GLN A 10 21.79 5.57 -1.36
N ASN A 11 20.95 5.28 -0.38
CA ASN A 11 19.54 5.64 -0.44
C ASN A 11 19.36 6.87 0.46
N PRO A 12 19.59 8.11 -0.04
CA PRO A 12 19.54 9.26 0.86
C PRO A 12 18.10 9.57 1.28
N TRP A 13 17.08 8.98 0.65
CA TRP A 13 15.71 9.44 0.81
C TRP A 13 14.69 8.32 0.85
N PHE A 14 14.28 7.95 2.06
CA PHE A 14 13.07 7.16 2.31
C PHE A 14 11.90 8.12 2.50
N TYR A 15 10.96 8.15 1.55
CA TYR A 15 9.75 8.99 1.60
C TYR A 15 8.48 8.14 1.80
N PRO A 16 8.30 7.52 2.98
CA PRO A 16 7.13 6.70 3.26
C PRO A 16 5.85 7.54 3.40
N VAL A 17 5.99 8.85 3.62
CA VAL A 17 4.90 9.82 3.74
C VAL A 17 5.12 10.91 2.71
N GLY A 18 4.07 11.22 1.97
CA GLY A 18 4.11 12.28 0.97
C GLY A 18 4.26 13.66 1.59
N ASN A 19 5.07 14.50 0.95
CA ASN A 19 5.28 15.90 1.31
C ASN A 19 4.44 16.88 0.47
N THR A 20 3.60 16.37 -0.42
CA THR A 20 2.70 17.17 -1.26
C THR A 20 1.23 16.85 -0.95
N PRO A 21 0.28 17.75 -1.22
CA PRO A 21 -1.14 17.45 -1.12
C PRO A 21 -1.52 16.25 -2.00
N ALA A 22 -2.61 15.56 -1.64
CA ALA A 22 -3.16 14.52 -2.50
C ALA A 22 -3.75 15.15 -3.79
N VAL A 23 -3.63 14.46 -4.91
CA VAL A 23 -4.18 14.88 -6.21
C VAL A 23 -5.18 13.86 -6.74
N CYS A 24 -6.22 14.34 -7.45
CA CYS A 24 -7.20 13.46 -8.06
C CYS A 24 -6.66 12.98 -9.40
N LEU A 25 -6.29 11.70 -9.46
CA LEU A 25 -5.67 11.06 -10.63
C LEU A 25 -6.63 10.92 -11.81
N THR A 26 -7.92 11.17 -11.59
CA THR A 26 -8.99 11.10 -12.59
C THR A 26 -9.65 12.45 -12.87
N GLN A 27 -9.06 13.56 -12.41
CA GLN A 27 -9.65 14.91 -12.57
C GLN A 27 -9.90 15.32 -14.03
N SER A 28 -9.18 14.69 -14.97
CA SER A 28 -9.31 14.94 -16.41
C SER A 28 -10.13 13.87 -17.13
N LEU A 29 -10.72 12.92 -16.41
CA LEU A 29 -11.57 11.87 -16.95
C LEU A 29 -13.05 12.18 -16.70
N LEU A 30 -13.91 11.62 -17.54
CA LEU A 30 -15.35 11.70 -17.31
C LEU A 30 -15.73 10.87 -16.05
N PRO A 31 -16.75 11.31 -15.29
CA PRO A 31 -17.25 10.63 -14.08
C PRO A 31 -17.56 9.13 -14.23
N ASP A 32 -18.06 8.73 -15.39
CA ASP A 32 -18.54 7.40 -15.75
C ASP A 32 -17.48 6.55 -16.49
N GLN A 33 -16.28 7.08 -16.69
CA GLN A 33 -15.23 6.40 -17.41
C GLN A 33 -14.33 5.59 -16.46
N ASP A 34 -14.24 4.28 -16.71
CA ASP A 34 -13.28 3.38 -16.06
C ASP A 34 -11.83 3.86 -16.28
N ALA A 35 -10.96 3.65 -15.28
CA ALA A 35 -9.58 4.08 -15.34
C ALA A 35 -8.60 3.00 -14.83
N SER A 36 -7.60 2.69 -15.66
CA SER A 36 -6.40 1.94 -15.26
C SER A 36 -5.22 2.90 -15.13
N ILE A 37 -4.67 3.04 -13.93
CA ILE A 37 -3.74 4.10 -13.55
C ILE A 37 -2.42 3.48 -13.08
N LEU A 38 -1.33 3.79 -13.78
CA LEU A 38 0.02 3.41 -13.39
C LEU A 38 0.69 4.54 -12.60
N LEU A 39 1.09 4.26 -11.36
CA LEU A 39 1.78 5.19 -10.47
C LEU A 39 3.24 4.78 -10.33
N LEU A 40 4.14 5.49 -11.02
CA LEU A 40 5.59 5.31 -10.91
C LEU A 40 6.15 6.15 -9.75
N GLY A 41 6.75 5.50 -8.77
CA GLY A 41 7.11 6.16 -7.52
C GLY A 41 5.85 6.55 -6.75
N CYS A 42 4.94 5.59 -6.54
CA CYS A 42 3.62 5.84 -5.97
C CYS A 42 3.64 6.53 -4.61
N GLY A 43 4.75 6.40 -3.86
CA GLY A 43 4.85 6.93 -2.51
C GLY A 43 3.80 6.29 -1.60
N ASP A 44 3.09 7.12 -0.86
CA ASP A 44 2.02 6.71 0.05
C ASP A 44 0.65 6.61 -0.64
N ILE A 45 -0.36 6.13 0.11
CA ILE A 45 -1.70 5.84 -0.40
C ILE A 45 -2.56 7.08 -0.69
N ARG A 46 -2.09 8.30 -0.39
CA ARG A 46 -2.93 9.52 -0.37
C ARG A 46 -3.62 9.81 -1.70
N ASN A 47 -2.93 9.63 -2.82
CA ASN A 47 -3.49 9.91 -4.15
C ASN A 47 -4.55 8.88 -4.52
N VAL A 48 -4.33 7.61 -4.17
CA VAL A 48 -5.31 6.53 -4.38
C VAL A 48 -6.56 6.83 -3.56
N LEU A 49 -6.42 7.06 -2.24
CA LEU A 49 -7.56 7.34 -1.36
C LEU A 49 -8.33 8.60 -1.78
N PHE A 50 -7.63 9.69 -2.09
CA PHE A 50 -8.28 10.93 -2.53
C PHE A 50 -9.00 10.77 -3.87
N THR A 51 -8.41 10.05 -4.82
CA THR A 51 -9.05 9.77 -6.11
C THR A 51 -10.30 8.92 -5.95
N THR A 52 -10.27 7.89 -5.11
CA THR A 52 -11.42 7.05 -4.80
C THR A 52 -12.52 7.86 -4.10
N TYR A 53 -12.17 8.64 -3.08
CA TYR A 53 -13.11 9.49 -2.35
C TYR A 53 -13.78 10.53 -3.26
N ALA A 54 -12.99 11.22 -4.10
CA ALA A 54 -13.51 12.22 -5.03
C ALA A 54 -14.46 11.63 -6.10
N GLY A 55 -14.43 10.32 -6.30
CA GLY A 55 -15.32 9.60 -7.22
C GLY A 55 -16.66 9.16 -6.61
N ILE A 56 -16.85 9.28 -5.28
CA ILE A 56 -18.09 8.83 -4.62
C ILE A 56 -19.28 9.63 -5.16
N GLY A 57 -20.32 8.92 -5.62
CA GLY A 57 -21.54 9.52 -6.16
C GLY A 57 -21.43 10.03 -7.60
N LEU A 58 -20.28 9.80 -8.27
CA LEU A 58 -20.06 10.21 -9.67
C LEU A 58 -20.34 9.09 -10.70
N GLY A 59 -20.71 7.88 -10.25
CA GLY A 59 -21.05 6.72 -11.08
C GLY A 59 -20.34 5.44 -10.61
N ASP A 60 -20.63 4.32 -11.26
CA ASP A 60 -20.08 2.99 -10.95
C ASP A 60 -18.75 2.71 -11.69
N ARG A 61 -17.92 3.74 -11.91
CA ARG A 61 -16.65 3.56 -12.63
C ARG A 61 -15.72 2.62 -11.87
N LYS A 62 -15.03 1.75 -12.62
CA LYS A 62 -13.98 0.89 -12.09
C LYS A 62 -12.65 1.63 -12.10
N LEU A 63 -11.99 1.66 -10.95
CA LEU A 63 -10.63 2.18 -10.80
C LEU A 63 -9.66 1.02 -10.53
N ASP A 64 -8.61 0.92 -11.33
CA ASP A 64 -7.52 -0.03 -11.16
C ASP A 64 -6.20 0.73 -11.03
N PHE A 65 -5.49 0.54 -9.92
CA PHE A 65 -4.23 1.22 -9.62
C PHE A 65 -3.08 0.23 -9.61
N THR A 66 -2.12 0.42 -10.51
CA THR A 66 -0.83 -0.27 -10.46
C THR A 66 0.19 0.65 -9.80
N CYS A 67 0.54 0.35 -8.55
CA CYS A 67 1.44 1.14 -7.72
C CYS A 67 2.87 0.59 -7.77
N CYS A 68 3.81 1.34 -8.32
CA CYS A 68 5.22 0.96 -8.41
C CYS A 68 6.06 1.81 -7.48
N ASN A 69 6.97 1.18 -6.74
CA ASN A 69 7.96 1.88 -5.94
C ASN A 69 9.30 1.13 -5.95
N LEU A 70 10.39 1.85 -5.75
CA LEU A 70 11.73 1.28 -5.68
C LEU A 70 11.93 0.55 -4.35
N GLU A 71 11.42 1.14 -3.26
CA GLU A 71 11.47 0.61 -1.90
C GLU A 71 10.33 -0.37 -1.64
N ALA A 72 10.68 -1.61 -1.28
CA ALA A 72 9.71 -2.62 -0.91
C ALA A 72 8.99 -2.28 0.39
N GLU A 73 9.65 -1.53 1.28
CA GLU A 73 9.14 -1.03 2.55
C GLU A 73 7.94 -0.10 2.35
N ILE A 74 7.95 0.71 1.29
CA ILE A 74 6.82 1.58 0.95
C ILE A 74 5.63 0.73 0.47
N ILE A 75 5.88 -0.28 -0.38
CA ILE A 75 4.85 -1.19 -0.86
C ILE A 75 4.25 -1.99 0.30
N ALA A 76 5.08 -2.53 1.20
CA ALA A 76 4.66 -3.27 2.38
C ALA A 76 3.76 -2.42 3.28
N ARG A 77 4.18 -1.18 3.57
CA ARG A 77 3.39 -0.25 4.39
C ARG A 77 2.05 0.10 3.75
N ASN A 78 2.01 0.28 2.42
CA ASN A 78 0.77 0.52 1.70
C ASN A 78 -0.17 -0.70 1.73
N VAL A 79 0.37 -1.92 1.56
CA VAL A 79 -0.42 -3.17 1.68
C VAL A 79 -1.00 -3.31 3.09
N ILE A 80 -0.22 -3.06 4.14
CA ILE A 80 -0.72 -3.06 5.51
C ILE A 80 -1.87 -2.06 5.66
N ALA A 81 -1.70 -0.82 5.20
CA ALA A 81 -2.73 0.21 5.32
C ALA A 81 -4.01 -0.14 4.56
N PHE A 82 -3.90 -0.60 3.31
CA PHE A 82 -5.06 -1.01 2.53
C PHE A 82 -5.77 -2.20 3.17
N THR A 83 -5.04 -3.21 3.65
CA THR A 83 -5.67 -4.38 4.29
C THR A 83 -6.33 -4.02 5.63
N LEU A 84 -5.77 -3.08 6.40
CA LEU A 84 -6.42 -2.54 7.59
C LEU A 84 -7.73 -1.81 7.25
N ILE A 85 -7.78 -1.04 6.16
CA ILE A 85 -9.00 -0.39 5.68
C ILE A 85 -10.05 -1.45 5.29
N LEU A 86 -9.62 -2.50 4.58
CA LEU A 86 -10.52 -3.58 4.13
C LEU A 86 -11.06 -4.44 5.27
N ASP A 87 -10.34 -4.52 6.40
CA ASP A 87 -10.78 -5.27 7.57
C ASP A 87 -11.61 -4.42 8.57
N ASP A 88 -11.70 -3.10 8.36
CA ASP A 88 -12.43 -2.16 9.23
C ASP A 88 -13.70 -1.62 8.54
N ASP A 89 -14.62 -2.53 8.20
CA ASP A 89 -15.89 -2.20 7.51
C ASP A 89 -16.69 -1.09 8.22
N ALA A 90 -16.61 -1.03 9.56
CA ALA A 90 -17.32 -0.04 10.37
C ALA A 90 -16.54 1.28 10.55
N GLY A 91 -15.29 1.35 10.11
CA GLY A 91 -14.42 2.53 10.24
C GLY A 91 -14.07 2.89 11.70
N ILE A 92 -14.22 1.96 12.64
CA ILE A 92 -14.04 2.22 14.07
C ILE A 92 -12.57 2.26 14.49
N HIS A 93 -11.66 1.86 13.60
CA HIS A 93 -10.21 1.81 13.82
C HIS A 93 -9.44 2.84 13.00
N VAL A 94 -10.12 3.81 12.37
CA VAL A 94 -9.49 4.87 11.58
C VAL A 94 -8.37 5.62 12.31
N GLN A 95 -8.53 5.88 13.62
CA GLN A 95 -7.50 6.54 14.42
C GLN A 95 -6.25 5.65 14.61
N ARG A 96 -6.42 4.34 14.76
CA ARG A 96 -5.31 3.39 14.87
C ARG A 96 -4.58 3.26 13.54
N LEU A 97 -5.33 3.18 12.44
CA LEU A 97 -4.77 3.22 11.08
C LEU A 97 -3.93 4.49 10.88
N TRP A 98 -4.46 5.65 11.26
CA TRP A 98 -3.74 6.92 11.18
C TRP A 98 -2.44 6.89 11.98
N ASN A 99 -2.48 6.41 13.23
CA ASN A 99 -1.30 6.28 14.08
C ASN A 99 -0.25 5.35 13.44
N ILE A 100 -0.67 4.17 12.96
CA ILE A 100 0.20 3.19 12.31
C ILE A 100 0.86 3.78 11.07
N TYR A 101 0.10 4.51 10.26
CA TYR A 101 0.60 5.01 9.00
C TYR A 101 1.47 6.24 9.22
N TYR A 102 1.05 7.24 9.98
CA TYR A 102 1.69 8.55 10.01
C TYR A 102 2.57 8.84 11.23
N HIS A 103 2.44 8.12 12.35
CA HIS A 103 3.26 8.38 13.53
C HIS A 103 4.58 7.59 13.51
N VAL A 104 5.66 8.26 13.90
CA VAL A 104 6.99 7.65 14.04
C VAL A 104 7.04 6.69 15.24
N LEU A 105 6.32 7.02 16.31
CA LEU A 105 6.23 6.22 17.53
C LEU A 105 4.79 5.74 17.70
N LEU A 106 4.63 4.46 17.97
CA LEU A 106 3.32 3.84 18.16
C LEU A 106 3.02 3.67 19.65
N ASP A 107 1.79 4.01 20.02
CA ASP A 107 1.22 3.57 21.29
C ASP A 107 1.04 2.04 21.30
N ALA A 108 0.85 1.47 22.49
CA ALA A 108 0.77 0.02 22.66
C ALA A 108 -0.40 -0.60 21.88
N GLU A 109 -1.53 0.09 21.75
CA GLU A 109 -2.69 -0.42 21.02
C GLU A 109 -2.42 -0.44 19.52
N SER A 110 -1.91 0.65 18.97
CA SER A 110 -1.55 0.77 17.55
C SER A 110 -0.46 -0.23 17.17
N LEU A 111 0.54 -0.43 18.02
CA LEU A 111 1.57 -1.45 17.81
C LEU A 111 0.98 -2.86 17.82
N SER A 112 0.13 -3.18 18.79
CA SER A 112 -0.53 -4.48 18.87
C SER A 112 -1.40 -4.75 17.63
N TYR A 113 -2.15 -3.75 17.18
CA TYR A 113 -3.00 -3.82 16.00
C TYR A 113 -2.18 -4.03 14.71
N LEU A 114 -1.08 -3.28 14.55
CA LEU A 114 -0.12 -3.48 13.44
C LEU A 114 0.45 -4.91 13.44
N GLN A 115 0.90 -5.40 14.60
CA GLN A 115 1.47 -6.75 14.71
C GLN A 115 0.44 -7.84 14.40
N ALA A 116 -0.81 -7.66 14.84
CA ALA A 116 -1.89 -8.59 14.52
C ALA A 116 -2.13 -8.63 13.01
N GLN A 117 -2.19 -7.47 12.36
CA GLN A 117 -2.37 -7.42 10.91
C GLN A 117 -1.18 -8.04 10.17
N ALA A 118 0.06 -7.67 10.53
CA ALA A 118 1.25 -8.22 9.91
C ALA A 118 1.29 -9.77 10.01
N LYS A 119 0.96 -10.34 11.18
CA LYS A 119 0.87 -11.80 11.36
C LYS A 119 -0.19 -12.43 10.45
N LYS A 120 -1.37 -11.80 10.33
CA LYS A 120 -2.44 -12.24 9.42
C LYS A 120 -1.97 -12.24 7.97
N LEU A 121 -1.25 -11.20 7.54
CA LEU A 121 -0.72 -11.11 6.18
C LEU A 121 0.34 -12.18 5.91
N VAL A 122 1.31 -12.35 6.81
CA VAL A 122 2.39 -13.35 6.68
C VAL A 122 1.84 -14.77 6.53
N ALA A 123 0.75 -15.10 7.23
CA ALA A 123 0.08 -16.40 7.10
C ALA A 123 -0.49 -16.68 5.69
N ASN A 124 -0.64 -15.66 4.84
CA ASN A 124 -1.18 -15.76 3.48
C ASN A 124 -0.13 -15.46 2.39
N THR A 125 1.17 -15.45 2.74
CA THR A 125 2.25 -15.05 1.81
C THR A 125 3.30 -16.14 1.59
N GLY A 126 2.95 -17.43 1.68
CA GLY A 126 3.88 -18.53 1.38
C GLY A 126 4.26 -18.59 -0.10
N SER A 127 3.36 -18.16 -0.99
CA SER A 127 3.65 -17.93 -2.41
C SER A 127 2.79 -16.80 -2.99
N ILE A 128 3.18 -16.28 -4.16
CA ILE A 128 2.34 -15.29 -4.87
C ILE A 128 0.97 -15.87 -5.22
N ASN A 129 0.90 -17.17 -5.49
CA ASN A 129 -0.36 -17.87 -5.79
C ASN A 129 -1.24 -17.95 -4.54
N GLU A 130 -0.67 -18.23 -3.37
CA GLU A 130 -1.43 -18.19 -2.10
C GLU A 130 -2.01 -16.79 -1.87
N TRP A 131 -1.21 -15.74 -2.08
CA TRP A 131 -1.70 -14.36 -1.99
C TRP A 131 -2.83 -14.09 -2.99
N HIS A 132 -2.67 -14.51 -4.26
CA HIS A 132 -3.68 -14.33 -5.31
C HIS A 132 -4.95 -15.17 -5.12
N ASN A 133 -4.95 -16.14 -4.22
CA ASN A 133 -6.14 -16.90 -3.81
C ASN A 133 -6.60 -16.52 -2.39
N GLY A 134 -5.92 -15.57 -1.76
CA GLY A 134 -6.20 -15.11 -0.39
C GLY A 134 -7.35 -14.09 -0.32
N PRO A 135 -7.69 -13.64 0.90
CA PRO A 135 -8.86 -12.81 1.16
C PRO A 135 -8.80 -11.43 0.50
N TYR A 136 -7.60 -10.90 0.23
CA TYR A 136 -7.42 -9.56 -0.37
C TYR A 136 -7.23 -9.60 -1.88
N SER A 137 -7.23 -10.79 -2.50
CA SER A 137 -6.83 -11.00 -3.90
C SER A 137 -7.68 -10.28 -4.95
N SER A 138 -8.92 -9.92 -4.60
CA SER A 138 -9.85 -9.19 -5.45
C SER A 138 -9.49 -7.70 -5.57
N LEU A 139 -8.80 -7.14 -4.58
CA LEU A 139 -8.50 -5.70 -4.50
C LEU A 139 -7.00 -5.40 -4.47
N ILE A 140 -6.18 -6.30 -3.94
CA ILE A 140 -4.74 -6.11 -3.77
C ILE A 140 -3.99 -7.29 -4.38
N ARG A 141 -3.24 -7.04 -5.43
CA ARG A 141 -2.46 -8.06 -6.15
C ARG A 141 -1.02 -7.62 -6.31
N PHE A 142 -0.09 -8.54 -6.09
CA PHE A 142 1.29 -8.38 -6.57
C PHE A 142 1.34 -8.74 -8.05
N CYS A 143 1.91 -7.86 -8.88
CA CYS A 143 2.01 -8.06 -10.32
C CYS A 143 3.15 -9.00 -10.72
N ASP A 144 4.16 -9.15 -9.85
CA ASP A 144 5.35 -9.97 -10.13
C ASP A 144 5.90 -10.62 -8.86
N THR A 145 6.63 -11.74 -9.04
CA THR A 145 7.21 -12.52 -7.95
C THR A 145 8.40 -11.85 -7.27
N THR A 146 9.06 -10.90 -7.94
CA THR A 146 10.24 -10.21 -7.39
C THR A 146 9.81 -9.19 -6.34
N THR A 147 8.80 -8.37 -6.64
CA THR A 147 8.20 -7.42 -5.69
C THR A 147 7.59 -8.16 -4.51
N PHE A 148 6.83 -9.22 -4.78
CA PHE A 148 6.28 -10.10 -3.74
C PHE A 148 7.38 -10.61 -2.80
N ALA A 149 8.43 -11.24 -3.35
CA ALA A 149 9.51 -11.81 -2.56
C ALA A 149 10.34 -10.77 -1.77
N LYS A 150 10.35 -9.51 -2.18
CA LYS A 150 10.98 -8.42 -1.41
C LYS A 150 10.09 -7.97 -0.25
N VAL A 151 8.79 -7.81 -0.49
CA VAL A 151 7.83 -7.32 0.51
C VAL A 151 7.65 -8.32 1.65
N VAL A 152 7.53 -9.62 1.35
CA VAL A 152 7.26 -10.66 2.37
C VAL A 152 8.45 -10.96 3.28
N LYS A 153 9.63 -10.39 3.01
CA LYS A 153 10.84 -10.56 3.82
C LYS A 153 11.01 -9.50 4.92
N LEU A 154 10.18 -8.44 4.88
CA LEU A 154 10.17 -7.33 5.84
C LEU A 154 9.35 -7.70 7.07
#